data_AF-A0A662ATN2-F1
#
_entry.id   AF-A0A662ATN2-F1
#
_cell.length_a   1.000
_cell.length_b   1.000
_cell.length_c   1.000
_cell.angle_alpha   90.00
_cell.angle_beta   90.00
_cell.angle_gamma   90.00
#
_symmetry.space_group_name_H-M   'P 1'
#
loop_
_entity.id
_entity.type
_entity.pdbx_description
1 polymer ?
#
loop_
_entity_poly.entity_id
_entity_poly.type
_entity_poly.pdbx_seq_one_letter_code
_entity_poly.pdbx_strand_id
1 'polypeptide(L)'
;MKLAAEFLFYLIIIIVVYLIIRNILGIGRKTVSVQKINSLFKKIDKKYELFLKKQVHNVFLTKENYKIEIDKIADLCMTVIQPQIDGIYALVRLKAKADGGINFSSKYFEGVIAITEALLIRDTKVHKLTEKDNKEFYNAFKVNMISDITERIYINEEEID
;
A
#
# COMPACT_ATOMS: atom_id res chain seq x y z
N MET A 1 -11.09 19.57 57.34
CA MET A 1 -12.01 19.40 56.20
C MET A 1 -11.66 20.27 54.99
N LYS A 2 -11.26 21.55 55.13
CA LYS A 2 -10.88 22.42 53.99
C LYS A 2 -9.70 21.90 53.14
N LEU A 3 -8.62 21.44 53.78
CA LEU A 3 -7.43 20.93 53.08
C LEU A 3 -7.72 19.72 52.15
N ALA A 4 -8.62 18.83 52.58
CA ALA A 4 -9.00 17.66 51.78
C ALA A 4 -9.85 18.05 50.57
N ALA A 5 -10.72 19.07 50.71
CA ALA A 5 -11.53 19.60 49.63
C ALA A 5 -10.68 20.36 48.60
N GLU A 6 -9.69 21.15 49.05
CA GLU A 6 -8.73 21.83 48.19
C GLU A 6 -7.87 20.82 47.41
N PHE A 7 -7.39 19.76 48.07
CA PHE A 7 -6.64 18.70 47.41
C PHE A 7 -7.46 17.99 46.33
N LEU A 8 -8.74 17.65 46.62
CA LEU A 8 -9.67 17.06 45.65
C LEU A 8 -9.93 18.00 44.47
N PHE A 9 -10.04 19.30 44.71
CA PHE A 9 -10.25 20.30 43.67
C PHE A 9 -9.05 20.37 42.71
N TYR A 10 -7.82 20.44 43.23
CA TYR A 10 -6.61 20.42 42.41
C TYR A 10 -6.43 19.09 41.66
N LEU A 11 -6.76 17.96 42.29
CA LEU A 11 -6.71 16.65 41.65
C LEU A 11 -7.66 16.59 40.42
N ILE A 12 -8.89 17.11 40.56
CA ILE A 12 -9.86 17.18 39.46
C ILE A 12 -9.33 18.06 38.33
N ILE A 13 -8.74 19.22 38.64
CA ILE A 13 -8.14 20.10 37.63
C ILE A 13 -7.03 19.37 36.85
N ILE A 14 -6.14 18.66 37.55
CA ILE A 14 -5.05 17.90 36.91
C ILE A 14 -5.62 16.82 35.99
N ILE A 15 -6.66 16.10 36.41
CA ILE A 15 -7.32 15.07 35.58
C ILE A 15 -7.97 15.71 34.34
N VAL A 16 -8.67 16.82 34.50
CA VAL A 16 -9.31 17.53 33.38
C VAL A 16 -8.26 18.05 32.38
N VAL A 17 -7.19 18.67 32.87
CA VAL A 17 -6.07 19.14 32.04
C VAL A 17 -5.42 17.97 31.31
N TYR A 18 -5.17 16.85 31.99
CA TYR A 18 -4.63 15.63 31.39
C TYR A 18 -5.55 15.07 30.29
N LEU A 19 -6.87 15.03 30.53
CA LEU A 19 -7.84 14.55 29.55
C LEU A 19 -7.92 15.46 28.31
N ILE A 20 -7.86 16.78 28.51
CA ILE A 20 -7.81 17.77 27.41
C ILE A 20 -6.54 17.58 26.59
N ILE A 21 -5.36 17.51 27.24
CA ILE A 21 -4.08 17.28 26.58
C ILE A 21 -4.10 15.96 25.80
N ARG A 22 -4.59 14.88 26.42
CA ARG A 22 -4.72 13.56 25.79
C ARG A 22 -5.61 13.60 24.54
N ASN A 23 -6.71 14.37 24.59
CA ASN A 23 -7.65 14.49 23.48
C ASN A 23 -7.09 15.37 22.33
N ILE A 24 -6.36 16.45 22.66
CA ILE A 24 -5.65 17.31 21.70
C ILE A 24 -4.51 16.54 21.03
N LEU A 25 -3.70 15.83 21.80
CA LEU A 25 -2.57 15.03 21.31
C LEU A 25 -3.00 13.73 20.61
N GLY A 26 -4.30 13.39 20.63
CA GLY A 26 -4.82 12.19 19.96
C GLY A 26 -4.27 10.85 20.50
N ILE A 27 -3.72 10.85 21.72
CA ILE A 27 -3.09 9.67 22.34
C ILE A 27 -4.16 8.58 22.55
N GLY A 28 -4.09 7.52 21.72
CA GLY A 28 -5.00 6.38 21.75
C GLY A 28 -5.93 6.24 20.55
N ARG A 29 -5.90 7.15 19.56
CA ARG A 29 -6.61 6.95 18.29
C ARG A 29 -5.84 5.93 17.44
N LYS A 30 -6.50 4.87 16.99
CA LYS A 30 -5.93 3.97 15.97
C LYS A 30 -5.83 4.78 14.67
N THR A 31 -4.62 4.94 14.16
CA THR A 31 -4.35 5.58 12.86
C THR A 31 -3.81 4.54 11.88
N VAL A 32 -4.13 4.71 10.60
CA VAL A 32 -3.45 3.97 9.53
C VAL A 32 -2.15 4.69 9.26
N SER A 33 -1.03 3.99 9.41
CA SER A 33 0.29 4.57 9.18
C SER A 33 0.63 4.58 7.69
N VAL A 34 0.55 5.76 7.08
CA VAL A 34 0.89 5.97 5.68
C VAL A 34 2.37 5.73 5.41
N GLN A 35 3.24 6.04 6.37
CA GLN A 35 4.66 5.72 6.28
C GLN A 35 4.91 4.21 6.07
N LYS A 36 4.09 3.34 6.70
CA LYS A 36 4.16 1.89 6.46
C LYS A 36 3.71 1.53 5.05
N ILE A 37 2.64 2.14 4.56
CA ILE A 37 2.15 1.96 3.18
C ILE A 37 3.24 2.34 2.17
N ASN A 38 3.89 3.50 2.36
CA ASN A 38 4.99 3.95 1.49
C ASN A 38 6.18 2.98 1.53
N SER A 39 6.52 2.45 2.71
CA SER A 39 7.57 1.44 2.86
C SER A 39 7.22 0.14 2.12
N LEU A 40 5.95 -0.27 2.12
CA LEU A 40 5.49 -1.45 1.41
C LEU A 40 5.53 -1.24 -0.10
N PHE A 41 5.06 -0.10 -0.62
CA PHE A 41 5.20 0.25 -2.03
C PHE A 41 6.66 0.26 -2.49
N LYS A 42 7.55 0.89 -1.72
CA LYS A 42 9.00 0.86 -2.01
C LYS A 42 9.57 -0.56 -2.10
N LYS A 43 9.08 -1.48 -1.25
CA LYS A 43 9.49 -2.90 -1.30
C LYS A 43 8.91 -3.61 -2.53
N ILE A 44 7.68 -3.29 -2.93
CA ILE A 44 7.05 -3.81 -4.14
C ILE A 44 7.87 -3.39 -5.35
N ASP A 45 8.14 -2.10 -5.53
CA ASP A 45 8.95 -1.58 -6.65
C ASP A 45 10.30 -2.29 -6.73
N LYS A 46 11.01 -2.40 -5.60
CA LYS A 46 12.31 -3.08 -5.55
C LYS A 46 12.22 -4.56 -5.95
N LYS A 47 11.21 -5.27 -5.45
CA LYS A 47 11.01 -6.69 -5.77
C LYS A 47 10.61 -6.89 -7.23
N TYR A 48 9.73 -6.04 -7.73
CA TYR A 48 9.29 -6.04 -9.11
C TYR A 48 10.47 -5.80 -10.06
N GLU A 49 11.27 -4.77 -9.81
CA GLU A 49 12.47 -4.48 -10.60
C GLU A 49 13.49 -5.64 -10.57
N LEU A 50 13.72 -6.24 -9.40
CA LEU A 50 14.59 -7.41 -9.28
C LEU A 50 14.05 -8.63 -10.03
N PHE A 51 12.73 -8.83 -10.02
CA PHE A 51 12.08 -9.89 -10.77
C PHE A 51 12.24 -9.69 -12.27
N LEU A 52 11.96 -8.48 -12.77
CA LEU A 52 12.17 -8.12 -14.17
C LEU A 52 13.62 -8.36 -14.60
N LYS A 53 14.61 -7.86 -13.85
CA LYS A 53 16.03 -8.08 -14.18
C LYS A 53 16.39 -9.56 -14.33
N LYS A 54 15.81 -10.44 -13.50
CA LYS A 54 16.06 -11.88 -13.56
C LYS A 54 15.32 -12.56 -14.73
N GLN A 55 14.04 -12.23 -14.93
CA GLN A 55 13.24 -12.87 -15.96
C GLN A 55 13.59 -12.39 -17.37
N VAL A 56 13.83 -11.09 -17.55
CA VAL A 56 14.28 -10.51 -18.81
C VAL A 56 15.62 -11.12 -19.22
N HIS A 57 16.56 -11.32 -18.29
CA HIS A 57 17.81 -12.03 -18.57
C HIS A 57 17.57 -13.48 -19.03
N ASN A 58 16.65 -14.21 -18.40
CA ASN A 58 16.34 -15.59 -18.78
C ASN A 58 15.62 -15.69 -20.14
N VAL A 59 14.70 -14.76 -20.43
CA VAL A 59 13.95 -14.71 -21.70
C VAL A 59 14.87 -14.41 -22.87
N PHE A 60 15.82 -13.47 -22.74
CA PHE A 60 16.77 -13.15 -23.82
C PHE A 60 17.83 -14.24 -24.06
N LEU A 61 18.18 -15.03 -23.03
CA LEU A 61 19.16 -16.11 -23.16
C LEU A 61 18.58 -17.37 -23.85
N THR A 62 17.27 -17.54 -23.84
CA THR A 62 16.58 -18.71 -24.44
C THR A 62 15.97 -18.33 -25.79
N LYS A 63 16.84 -18.03 -26.77
CA LYS A 63 16.52 -17.66 -28.17
C LYS A 63 15.76 -18.72 -29.01
N GLU A 64 15.12 -19.70 -28.39
CA GLU A 64 14.35 -20.72 -29.10
C GLU A 64 12.83 -20.55 -28.86
N ASN A 65 12.20 -19.74 -29.71
CA ASN A 65 10.82 -19.94 -30.18
C ASN A 65 9.66 -20.00 -29.17
N TYR A 66 9.76 -19.39 -27.99
CA TYR A 66 8.63 -19.33 -27.05
C TYR A 66 7.78 -18.07 -27.23
N LYS A 67 6.49 -18.25 -27.54
CA LYS A 67 5.45 -17.27 -27.24
C LYS A 67 5.60 -16.86 -25.76
N ILE A 68 6.10 -15.66 -25.51
CA ILE A 68 6.23 -15.15 -24.15
C ILE A 68 4.81 -14.98 -23.59
N GLU A 69 4.43 -15.83 -22.64
CA GLU A 69 3.13 -15.74 -21.97
C GLU A 69 3.20 -14.67 -20.87
N ILE A 70 2.98 -13.41 -21.26
CA ILE A 70 3.04 -12.24 -20.37
C ILE A 70 2.16 -12.42 -19.12
N ASP A 71 0.97 -12.98 -19.28
CA ASP A 71 0.06 -13.28 -18.17
C ASP A 71 0.70 -14.21 -17.12
N LYS A 72 1.40 -15.25 -17.55
CA LYS A 72 2.09 -16.19 -16.64
C LYS A 72 3.24 -15.50 -15.92
N ILE A 73 3.96 -14.59 -16.59
CA ILE A 73 5.04 -13.82 -15.97
C ILE A 73 4.46 -12.87 -14.90
N ALA A 74 3.36 -12.19 -15.20
CA ALA A 74 2.66 -11.34 -14.26
C ALA A 74 2.15 -12.15 -13.04
N ASP A 75 1.58 -13.33 -13.27
CA ASP A 75 1.13 -14.22 -12.19
C ASP A 75 2.29 -14.67 -11.29
N LEU A 76 3.42 -15.07 -11.87
CA LEU A 76 4.64 -15.38 -11.11
C LEU A 76 5.11 -14.17 -10.30
N CYS A 77 5.11 -12.98 -10.90
CA CYS A 77 5.52 -11.77 -10.20
C CYS A 77 4.60 -11.43 -9.03
N MET A 78 3.28 -11.60 -9.22
CA MET A 78 2.29 -11.42 -8.16
C MET A 78 2.61 -12.26 -6.93
N THR A 79 3.01 -13.52 -7.08
CA THR A 79 3.39 -14.36 -5.92
C THR A 79 4.55 -13.78 -5.10
N VAL A 80 5.48 -13.07 -5.74
CA VAL A 80 6.69 -12.52 -5.09
C VAL A 80 6.36 -11.27 -4.27
N ILE A 81 5.44 -10.44 -4.76
CA ILE A 81 5.07 -9.17 -4.14
C ILE A 81 3.80 -9.27 -3.28
N GLN A 82 3.04 -10.35 -3.39
CA GLN A 82 1.78 -10.59 -2.67
C GLN A 82 1.88 -10.29 -1.17
N PRO A 83 2.91 -10.70 -0.42
CA PRO A 83 2.98 -10.39 1.02
C PRO A 83 2.99 -8.88 1.32
N GLN A 84 3.50 -8.05 0.41
CA GLN A 84 3.45 -6.59 0.56
C GLN A 84 2.08 -6.03 0.17
N ILE A 85 1.46 -6.56 -0.89
CA ILE A 85 0.09 -6.22 -1.29
C ILE A 85 -0.89 -6.50 -0.14
N ASP A 86 -0.81 -7.70 0.44
CA ASP A 86 -1.62 -8.13 1.59
C ASP A 86 -1.46 -7.14 2.76
N GLY A 87 -0.22 -6.70 3.01
CA GLY A 87 0.09 -5.71 4.03
C GLY A 87 -0.54 -4.33 3.77
N ILE A 88 -0.51 -3.86 2.52
CA ILE A 88 -1.16 -2.59 2.15
C ILE A 88 -2.68 -2.73 2.31
N TYR A 89 -3.27 -3.78 1.76
CA TYR A 89 -4.71 -4.02 1.85
C TYR A 89 -5.20 -4.16 3.30
N ALA A 90 -4.43 -4.84 4.15
CA ALA A 90 -4.72 -4.95 5.58
C ALA A 90 -4.71 -3.59 6.29
N LEU A 91 -3.76 -2.71 5.96
CA LEU A 91 -3.69 -1.35 6.51
C LEU A 91 -4.87 -0.50 6.05
N VAL A 92 -5.23 -0.57 4.76
CA VAL A 92 -6.38 0.14 4.17
C VAL A 92 -7.71 -0.32 4.78
N ARG A 93 -7.81 -1.60 5.14
CA ARG A 93 -9.01 -2.18 5.78
C ARG A 93 -9.21 -1.73 7.23
N LEU A 94 -8.20 -1.15 7.87
CA LEU A 94 -8.34 -0.66 9.24
C LEU A 94 -9.36 0.48 9.29
N LYS A 95 -10.31 0.38 10.23
CA LYS A 95 -11.27 1.46 10.53
C LYS A 95 -10.61 2.59 11.31
N ALA A 96 -9.68 3.27 10.66
CA ALA A 96 -8.83 4.30 11.26
C ALA A 96 -8.60 5.42 10.24
N LYS A 97 -8.43 6.65 10.74
CA LYS A 97 -8.04 7.77 9.88
C LYS A 97 -6.57 7.58 9.47
N ALA A 98 -6.25 7.82 8.21
CA ALA A 98 -4.87 7.92 7.76
C ALA A 98 -4.15 9.07 8.48
N ASP A 99 -2.88 8.86 8.83
CA ASP A 99 -2.03 9.87 9.47
C ASP A 99 -1.42 10.88 8.46
N GLY A 100 -1.71 10.75 7.17
CA GLY A 100 -1.29 11.64 6.09
C GLY A 100 -1.81 11.21 4.72
N GLY A 101 -1.23 11.76 3.65
CA GLY A 101 -1.40 11.30 2.26
C GLY A 101 -0.20 10.48 1.79
N ILE A 102 -0.39 9.60 0.79
CA ILE A 102 0.69 8.76 0.27
C ILE A 102 1.68 9.69 -0.46
N ASN A 103 2.93 9.72 0.00
CA ASN A 103 3.99 10.59 -0.56
C ASN A 103 5.07 9.78 -1.28
N PHE A 104 4.64 8.69 -1.92
CA PHE A 104 5.48 7.81 -2.72
C PHE A 104 4.95 7.81 -4.15
N SER A 105 5.84 8.01 -5.12
CA SER A 105 5.55 7.74 -6.54
C SER A 105 6.25 6.43 -6.91
N SER A 106 5.50 5.53 -7.54
CA SER A 106 6.03 4.28 -8.07
C SER A 106 6.27 4.45 -9.55
N LYS A 107 7.38 3.93 -10.06
CA LYS A 107 7.59 3.88 -11.52
C LYS A 107 6.61 2.93 -12.23
N TYR A 108 6.09 1.94 -11.52
CA TYR A 108 5.36 0.81 -12.11
C TYR A 108 3.89 0.74 -11.70
N PHE A 109 3.52 1.35 -10.56
CA PHE A 109 2.23 1.13 -9.90
C PHE A 109 1.53 2.44 -9.51
N GLU A 110 1.67 3.52 -10.28
CA GLU A 110 0.99 4.81 -9.99
C GLU A 110 -0.53 4.66 -9.90
N GLY A 111 -1.14 3.90 -10.80
CA GLY A 111 -2.58 3.63 -10.76
C GLY A 111 -3.02 2.92 -9.46
N VAL A 112 -2.16 2.06 -8.92
CA VAL A 112 -2.43 1.35 -7.65
C VAL A 112 -2.29 2.28 -6.45
N ILE A 113 -1.35 3.22 -6.50
CA ILE A 113 -1.21 4.26 -5.48
C ILE A 113 -2.50 5.09 -5.41
N ALA A 114 -3.01 5.55 -6.56
CA ALA A 114 -4.26 6.31 -6.62
C ALA A 114 -5.46 5.52 -6.05
N ILE A 115 -5.57 4.22 -6.39
CA ILE A 115 -6.60 3.34 -5.82
C ILE A 115 -6.44 3.23 -4.29
N THR A 116 -5.21 3.08 -3.80
CA THR A 116 -4.92 2.97 -2.37
C THR A 116 -5.31 4.26 -1.63
N GLU A 117 -5.00 5.42 -2.17
CA GLU A 117 -5.43 6.72 -1.62
C GLU A 117 -6.95 6.85 -1.58
N ALA A 118 -7.63 6.49 -2.67
CA ALA A 118 -9.09 6.51 -2.72
C ALA A 118 -9.71 5.61 -1.64
N LEU A 119 -9.15 4.42 -1.43
CA LEU A 119 -9.62 3.49 -0.39
C LEU A 119 -9.33 3.99 1.04
N LEU A 120 -8.23 4.74 1.25
CA LEU A 120 -7.91 5.36 2.55
C LEU A 120 -8.83 6.54 2.90
N ILE A 121 -9.30 7.28 1.90
CA ILE A 121 -10.21 8.42 2.07
C ILE A 121 -11.66 7.95 2.24
N ARG A 122 -12.01 6.79 1.68
CA ARG A 122 -13.35 6.21 1.75
C ARG A 122 -13.79 6.03 3.21
N ASP A 123 -14.98 6.52 3.55
CA ASP A 123 -15.48 6.38 4.92
C ASP A 123 -15.77 4.92 5.26
N THR A 124 -14.85 4.30 6.00
CA THR A 124 -14.94 2.90 6.45
C THR A 124 -16.10 2.63 7.40
N LYS A 125 -16.77 3.67 7.94
CA LYS A 125 -18.02 3.52 8.70
C LYS A 125 -19.23 3.29 7.80
N VAL A 126 -19.22 3.83 6.58
CA VAL A 126 -20.33 3.77 5.61
C VAL A 126 -20.09 2.70 4.56
N HIS A 127 -18.83 2.47 4.16
CA HIS A 127 -18.46 1.49 3.13
C HIS A 127 -17.40 0.53 3.67
N LYS A 128 -17.84 -0.68 4.03
CA LYS A 128 -16.92 -1.78 4.36
C LYS A 128 -16.33 -2.32 3.07
N LEU A 129 -15.01 -2.53 3.06
CA LEU A 129 -14.34 -3.22 1.95
C LEU A 129 -14.93 -4.62 1.78
N THR A 130 -15.32 -4.93 0.55
CA THR A 130 -15.91 -6.18 0.10
C THR A 130 -14.85 -7.08 -0.53
N GLU A 131 -15.20 -8.35 -0.78
CA GLU A 131 -14.36 -9.25 -1.59
C GLU A 131 -14.16 -8.73 -3.03
N LYS A 132 -15.11 -7.95 -3.55
CA LYS A 132 -14.97 -7.31 -4.85
C LYS A 132 -13.86 -6.25 -4.82
N ASP A 133 -13.83 -5.39 -3.81
CA ASP A 133 -12.76 -4.40 -3.64
C ASP A 133 -11.39 -5.10 -3.49
N ASN A 134 -11.35 -6.26 -2.83
CA ASN A 134 -10.15 -7.10 -2.75
C ASN A 134 -9.70 -7.54 -4.16
N LYS A 135 -10.58 -8.17 -4.94
CA LYS A 135 -10.24 -8.64 -6.30
C LYS A 135 -9.80 -7.48 -7.20
N GLU A 136 -10.49 -6.34 -7.15
CA GLU A 136 -10.13 -5.14 -7.92
C GLU A 136 -8.75 -4.60 -7.53
N PHE A 137 -8.42 -4.62 -6.24
CA PHE A 137 -7.12 -4.18 -5.74
C PHE A 137 -5.96 -5.03 -6.29
N TYR A 138 -6.10 -6.35 -6.28
CA TYR A 138 -5.07 -7.26 -6.82
C TYR A 138 -5.03 -7.20 -8.36
N ASN A 139 -6.19 -7.07 -9.00
CA ASN A 139 -6.27 -6.93 -10.44
C ASN A 139 -5.56 -5.65 -10.91
N ALA A 140 -5.64 -4.55 -10.15
CA ALA A 140 -4.92 -3.32 -10.48
C ALA A 140 -3.40 -3.54 -10.51
N PHE A 141 -2.82 -4.30 -9.58
CA PHE A 141 -1.41 -4.68 -9.66
C PHE A 141 -1.11 -5.51 -10.92
N LYS A 142 -1.91 -6.55 -11.17
CA LYS A 142 -1.70 -7.44 -12.32
C LYS A 142 -1.76 -6.71 -13.66
N VAL A 143 -2.75 -5.83 -13.85
CA VAL A 143 -2.91 -5.03 -15.08
C VAL A 143 -1.70 -4.11 -15.31
N ASN A 144 -1.21 -3.43 -14.27
CA ASN A 144 -0.02 -2.59 -14.39
C ASN A 144 1.24 -3.41 -14.75
N MET A 145 1.41 -4.59 -14.16
CA MET A 145 2.52 -5.49 -14.51
C MET A 145 2.45 -5.94 -15.97
N ILE A 146 1.28 -6.41 -16.42
CA ILE A 146 1.09 -6.85 -17.80
C ILE A 146 1.44 -5.71 -18.75
N SER A 147 0.93 -4.49 -18.49
CA SER A 147 1.23 -3.32 -19.30
C SER A 147 2.73 -3.04 -19.40
N ASP A 148 3.43 -2.95 -18.26
CA ASP A 148 4.88 -2.65 -18.23
C ASP A 148 5.73 -3.77 -18.85
N ILE A 149 5.40 -5.05 -18.62
CA ILE A 149 6.10 -6.18 -19.23
C ILE A 149 5.91 -6.17 -20.75
N THR A 150 4.68 -5.93 -21.21
CA THR A 150 4.33 -5.86 -22.62
C THR A 150 5.14 -4.78 -23.32
N GLU A 151 5.11 -3.55 -22.79
CA GLU A 151 5.85 -2.40 -23.34
C GLU A 151 7.35 -2.70 -23.47
N ARG A 152 7.95 -3.32 -22.46
CA ARG A 152 9.38 -3.69 -22.48
C ARG A 152 9.71 -4.73 -23.55
N ILE A 153 8.84 -5.70 -23.78
CA ILE A 153 9.10 -6.74 -24.79
C ILE A 153 9.03 -6.12 -26.18
N TYR A 154 7.98 -5.35 -26.49
CA TYR A 154 7.81 -4.73 -27.80
C TYR A 154 8.90 -3.70 -28.12
N ILE A 155 9.31 -2.85 -27.17
CA ILE A 155 10.42 -1.89 -27.39
C ILE A 155 11.73 -2.60 -27.74
N ASN A 156 12.01 -3.74 -27.09
CA ASN A 156 13.24 -4.50 -27.39
C ASN A 156 13.17 -5.26 -28.72
N GLU A 157 11.98 -5.53 -29.28
CA GLU A 157 11.86 -6.09 -30.63
C GLU A 157 12.19 -5.04 -31.70
N GLU A 158 11.76 -3.79 -31.52
CA GLU A 158 12.03 -2.69 -32.47
C GLU A 158 13.51 -2.25 -32.53
N GLU A 159 14.30 -2.48 -31.47
CA GLU A 159 15.75 -2.16 -31.48
C GLU A 159 16.61 -3.23 -32.19
N ILE A 160 16.03 -4.36 -32.60
CA ILE A 160 16.75 -5.48 -33.23
C ILE A 160 16.58 -5.51 -34.76
N ASP A 161 15.62 -4.75 -35.31
CA ASP A 161 15.41 -4.53 -36.75
C ASP A 161 16.19 -3.31 -37.29
#